data_AF-A0A2G8KBV2-F1
#
_entry.id   AF-A0A2G8KBV2-F1
#
_cell.length_a   1.000
_cell.length_b   1.000
_cell.length_c   1.000
_cell.angle_alpha   90.00
_cell.angle_beta   90.00
_cell.angle_gamma   90.00
#
_symmetry.space_group_name_H-M   'P 1'
#
loop_
_entity.id
_entity.type
_entity.pdbx_description
1 polymer ?
#
loop_
_entity_poly.entity_id
_entity_poly.type
_entity_poly.pdbx_seq_one_letter_code
_entity_poly.pdbx_strand_id
1 'polypeptide(L)'
;MGSLFRSEEMCKAQLFLQSEAAYSCVSELGELGLVQFRDAIFEKLENEIREVNSNQEALKRNFLELTELKHILRKTQHFFDEAELHHQQIHDADKDEEAHSLLGEEGPRIGQALRLGFVAGAIERERLPAFEQMLWRVCRGNVYLRHAQIETQLKDPSTGDEMLKNVFIIFFQGDQLKSRVKMICEGFRAMLYPCPETQSERREMAMGVMTRLEDFQAVLRQTEEHRMLVLVSAARKLSVWFIKVRKLKAIYHTMNLFNLDVTQKCLIAECWCPVTDLHLIQLALRRGTVNYRTCLLPPRCHEH
;
A
#
# COMPACT_ATOMS: atom_id res chain seq x y z
N MET A 1 8.50 -54.80 26.19
CA MET A 1 7.60 -55.59 25.31
C MET A 1 6.30 -55.86 26.06
N GLY A 2 5.42 -54.86 26.16
CA GLY A 2 4.11 -55.06 26.76
C GLY A 2 3.28 -53.77 26.80
N SER A 3 2.39 -53.59 25.81
CA SER A 3 1.11 -52.86 25.98
C SER A 3 0.20 -52.94 24.74
N LEU A 4 0.14 -54.08 24.02
CA LEU A 4 -0.82 -54.24 22.92
C LEU A 4 -2.26 -54.58 23.38
N PHE A 5 -2.46 -54.97 24.64
CA PHE A 5 -3.76 -55.49 25.13
C PHE A 5 -4.23 -54.97 26.50
N ARG A 6 -3.49 -54.10 27.19
CA ARG A 6 -3.90 -53.46 28.45
C ARG A 6 -3.37 -52.02 28.54
N SER A 7 -4.12 -51.17 29.24
CA SER A 7 -3.70 -49.81 29.60
C SER A 7 -2.39 -49.86 30.39
N GLU A 8 -1.47 -48.95 30.10
CA GLU A 8 -0.22 -48.81 30.85
C GLU A 8 -0.49 -48.31 32.27
N GLU A 9 0.34 -48.73 33.21
CA GLU A 9 0.25 -48.28 34.60
C GLU A 9 0.66 -46.81 34.68
N MET A 10 -0.26 -45.97 35.18
CA MET A 10 -0.10 -44.53 35.29
C MET A 10 0.12 -44.14 36.75
N CYS A 11 1.00 -43.17 36.99
CA CYS A 11 1.19 -42.55 38.29
C CYS A 11 0.89 -41.04 38.24
N LYS A 12 0.40 -40.49 39.36
CA LYS A 12 0.23 -39.05 39.53
C LYS A 12 1.53 -38.46 40.07
N ALA A 13 2.20 -37.63 39.29
CA ALA A 13 3.42 -36.95 39.68
C ALA A 13 3.15 -35.46 39.95
N GLN A 14 3.79 -34.94 40.99
CA GLN A 14 3.79 -33.50 41.28
C GLN A 14 5.15 -32.91 40.91
N LEU A 15 5.13 -31.89 40.07
CA LEU A 15 6.30 -31.19 39.57
C LEU A 15 6.46 -29.86 40.29
N PHE A 16 7.68 -29.56 40.73
CA PHE A 16 8.08 -28.29 41.30
C PHE A 16 9.13 -27.67 40.36
N LEU A 17 8.75 -26.57 39.69
CA LEU A 17 9.60 -25.89 38.72
C LEU A 17 9.94 -24.49 39.22
N GLN A 18 11.22 -24.12 39.28
CA GLN A 18 11.59 -22.73 39.57
C GLN A 18 11.14 -21.80 38.44
N SER A 19 10.62 -20.61 38.76
CA SER A 19 10.10 -19.69 37.74
C SER A 19 11.10 -19.33 36.63
N GLU A 20 12.41 -19.30 36.94
CA GLU A 20 13.47 -19.01 35.97
C GLU A 20 13.76 -20.18 35.02
N ALA A 21 13.61 -21.41 35.50
CA ALA A 21 13.84 -22.63 34.73
C ALA A 21 12.57 -23.20 34.11
N ALA A 22 11.39 -22.73 34.51
CA ALA A 22 10.10 -23.29 34.11
C ALA A 22 9.90 -23.29 32.59
N TYR A 23 10.25 -22.19 31.92
CA TYR A 23 10.17 -22.12 30.46
C TYR A 23 11.08 -23.17 29.80
N SER A 24 12.33 -23.29 30.25
CA SER A 24 13.29 -24.28 29.72
C SER A 24 12.85 -25.71 30.02
N CYS A 25 12.31 -25.99 31.20
CA CYS A 25 11.82 -27.32 31.57
C CYS A 25 10.57 -27.72 30.79
N VAL A 26 9.60 -26.81 30.63
CA VAL A 26 8.38 -27.06 29.83
C VAL A 26 8.71 -27.11 28.34
N SER A 27 9.69 -26.31 27.90
CA SER A 27 10.23 -26.38 26.54
C SER A 27 10.88 -27.74 26.31
N GLU A 28 11.83 -28.21 27.13
CA GLU A 28 12.48 -29.53 26.99
C GLU A 28 11.49 -30.70 27.10
N LEU A 29 10.49 -30.60 27.98
CA LEU A 29 9.37 -31.56 28.04
C LEU A 29 8.57 -31.57 26.72
N GLY A 30 8.42 -30.41 26.07
CA GLY A 30 7.85 -30.27 24.73
C GLY A 30 8.85 -30.45 23.57
N GLU A 31 10.15 -30.49 23.85
CA GLU A 31 11.30 -30.43 22.92
C GLU A 31 12.22 -31.64 23.07
N LEU A 32 11.64 -32.83 22.95
CA LEU A 32 12.22 -33.87 22.10
C LEU A 32 12.41 -33.41 20.61
N GLY A 33 12.76 -32.13 20.38
CA GLY A 33 12.75 -31.41 19.11
C GLY A 33 13.33 -29.99 19.26
N LEU A 34 14.66 -29.94 19.16
CA LEU A 34 15.65 -28.88 19.42
C LEU A 34 15.54 -27.62 18.54
N VAL A 35 15.17 -26.44 19.09
CA VAL A 35 15.80 -25.16 18.68
C VAL A 35 15.39 -23.94 19.53
N GLN A 36 16.38 -23.22 20.06
CA GLN A 36 16.24 -21.90 20.69
C GLN A 36 16.56 -20.76 19.70
N PHE A 37 15.72 -19.72 19.62
CA PHE A 37 15.99 -18.55 18.76
C PHE A 37 15.54 -17.20 19.34
N ARG A 38 16.30 -16.15 19.00
CA ARG A 38 16.10 -14.72 19.33
C ARG A 38 15.08 -14.05 18.41
N ASP A 39 14.20 -13.24 18.99
CA ASP A 39 13.07 -12.53 18.35
C ASP A 39 13.45 -11.38 17.39
N ALA A 40 14.73 -11.00 17.31
CA ALA A 40 15.16 -9.80 16.60
C ALA A 40 15.06 -9.84 15.05
N ILE A 41 14.73 -10.99 14.45
CA ILE A 41 14.64 -11.13 12.97
C ILE A 41 13.23 -10.82 12.47
N PHE A 42 12.19 -11.14 13.27
CA PHE A 42 10.80 -11.02 12.82
C PHE A 42 10.35 -9.56 12.79
N GLU A 43 10.66 -8.79 13.83
CA GLU A 43 10.34 -7.37 13.92
C GLU A 43 11.04 -6.56 12.81
N LYS A 44 12.29 -6.89 12.47
CA LYS A 44 13.01 -6.27 11.36
C LYS A 44 12.35 -6.54 10.02
N LEU A 45 11.96 -7.79 9.77
CA LEU A 45 11.31 -8.17 8.52
C LEU A 45 9.92 -7.55 8.38
N GLU A 46 9.16 -7.48 9.47
CA GLU A 46 7.85 -6.82 9.49
C GLU A 46 7.97 -5.33 9.17
N ASN A 47 8.94 -4.65 9.78
CA ASN A 47 9.20 -3.23 9.52
C ASN A 47 9.67 -3.00 8.08
N GLU A 48 10.58 -3.84 7.57
CA GLU A 48 11.06 -3.77 6.18
C GLU A 48 9.91 -3.95 5.18
N ILE A 49 9.05 -4.96 5.36
CA ILE A 49 7.90 -5.18 4.47
C ILE A 49 6.88 -4.04 4.55
N ARG A 50 6.61 -3.54 5.76
CA ARG A 50 5.68 -2.41 5.98
C ARG A 50 6.16 -1.14 5.29
N GLU A 51 7.46 -0.84 5.43
CA GLU A 51 8.08 0.32 4.78
C GLU A 51 8.07 0.19 3.26
N VAL A 52 8.44 -0.98 2.72
CA VAL A 52 8.40 -1.24 1.28
C VAL A 52 6.97 -1.08 0.72
N ASN A 53 5.96 -1.56 1.43
CA ASN A 53 4.55 -1.41 1.00
C ASN A 53 4.11 0.06 0.99
N SER A 54 4.38 0.81 2.07
CA SER A 54 4.03 2.24 2.15
C SER A 54 4.72 3.04 1.05
N ASN A 55 6.01 2.80 0.84
CA ASN A 55 6.78 3.47 -0.21
C ASN A 55 6.26 3.09 -1.61
N GLN A 56 5.89 1.83 -1.83
CA GLN A 56 5.33 1.38 -3.10
C GLN A 56 3.99 2.05 -3.42
N GLU A 57 3.10 2.22 -2.42
CA GLU A 57 1.85 2.94 -2.64
C GLU A 57 2.08 4.42 -2.96
N ALA A 58 2.99 5.09 -2.25
CA ALA A 58 3.34 6.49 -2.53
C ALA A 58 3.94 6.64 -3.93
N LEU A 59 4.83 5.75 -4.35
CA LEU A 59 5.41 5.72 -5.69
C LEU A 59 4.33 5.52 -6.77
N LYS A 60 3.37 4.61 -6.54
CA LYS A 60 2.24 4.40 -7.46
C LYS A 60 1.35 5.63 -7.56
N ARG A 61 1.01 6.30 -6.45
CA ARG A 61 0.24 7.55 -6.44
C ARG A 61 0.92 8.63 -7.30
N ASN A 62 2.21 8.87 -7.04
CA ASN A 62 2.99 9.86 -7.80
C ASN A 62 3.09 9.51 -9.29
N PHE A 63 3.26 8.21 -9.61
CA PHE A 63 3.31 7.74 -10.99
C PHE A 63 1.98 7.97 -11.73
N LEU A 64 0.85 7.76 -11.06
CA LEU A 64 -0.47 8.05 -11.62
C LEU A 64 -0.64 9.55 -11.92
N GLU A 65 -0.29 10.41 -10.96
CA GLU A 65 -0.39 11.86 -11.13
C GLU A 65 0.47 12.37 -12.30
N LEU A 66 1.69 11.87 -12.44
CA LEU A 66 2.58 12.22 -13.55
C LEU A 66 2.08 11.66 -14.88
N THR A 67 1.45 10.48 -14.88
CA THR A 67 0.85 9.90 -16.08
C THR A 67 -0.35 10.74 -16.54
N GLU A 68 -1.19 11.19 -15.61
CA GLU A 68 -2.30 12.11 -15.88
C GLU A 68 -1.78 13.43 -16.46
N LEU A 69 -0.77 14.02 -15.83
CA LEU A 69 -0.13 15.25 -16.31
C LEU A 69 0.49 15.08 -17.70
N LYS A 70 1.18 13.97 -17.98
CA LYS A 70 1.72 13.66 -19.31
C LYS A 70 0.62 13.64 -20.38
N HIS A 71 -0.51 13.02 -20.09
CA HIS A 71 -1.64 12.95 -21.03
C HIS A 71 -2.26 14.33 -21.26
N ILE A 72 -2.41 15.14 -20.20
CA ILE A 72 -2.86 16.52 -20.30
C ILE A 72 -1.91 17.34 -21.19
N LEU A 73 -0.59 17.28 -20.96
CA LEU A 73 0.40 18.04 -21.72
C LEU A 73 0.43 17.63 -23.20
N ARG A 74 0.36 16.33 -23.49
CA ARG A 74 0.34 15.83 -24.86
C ARG A 74 -0.91 16.26 -25.62
N LYS A 75 -2.07 16.25 -24.97
CA LYS A 75 -3.34 16.64 -25.58
C LYS A 75 -3.49 18.16 -25.70
N THR A 76 -3.13 18.93 -24.67
CA THR A 76 -3.06 20.40 -24.76
C THR A 76 -2.17 20.83 -25.92
N GLN A 77 -1.00 20.22 -26.13
CA GLN A 77 -0.15 20.56 -27.26
C GLN A 77 -0.86 20.38 -28.61
N HIS A 78 -1.51 19.24 -28.85
CA HIS A 78 -2.29 19.01 -30.08
C HIS A 78 -3.39 20.05 -30.28
N PHE A 79 -4.11 20.43 -29.21
CA PHE A 79 -5.21 21.39 -29.31
C PHE A 79 -4.74 22.82 -29.62
N PHE A 80 -3.62 23.25 -29.04
CA PHE A 80 -3.07 24.57 -29.33
C PHE A 80 -2.45 24.61 -30.75
N ASP A 81 -1.78 23.54 -31.17
CA ASP A 81 -1.23 23.43 -32.52
C ASP A 81 -2.37 23.45 -33.59
N GLU A 82 -3.51 22.80 -33.34
CA GLU A 82 -4.71 22.88 -34.21
C GLU A 82 -5.32 24.29 -34.25
N ALA A 83 -5.33 25.01 -33.13
CA ALA A 83 -5.86 26.38 -33.07
C ALA A 83 -4.98 27.40 -33.81
N GLU A 84 -3.65 27.19 -33.79
CA GLU A 84 -2.68 27.98 -34.56
C GLU A 84 -2.80 27.70 -36.07
N LEU A 85 -3.00 26.44 -36.47
CA LEU A 85 -3.23 26.06 -37.87
C LEU A 85 -4.53 26.65 -38.43
N HIS A 86 -5.61 26.67 -37.65
CA HIS A 86 -6.86 27.33 -38.04
C HIS A 86 -6.73 28.85 -38.14
N HIS A 87 -5.92 29.50 -37.28
CA HIS A 87 -5.63 30.92 -37.40
C HIS A 87 -4.79 31.25 -38.64
N GLN A 88 -3.82 30.41 -38.99
CA GLN A 88 -3.03 30.59 -40.22
C GLN A 88 -3.88 30.41 -41.49
N GLN A 89 -4.79 29.43 -41.51
CA GLN A 89 -5.68 29.22 -42.66
C GLN A 89 -6.72 30.33 -42.86
N ILE A 90 -7.18 31.00 -41.80
CA ILE A 90 -8.05 32.18 -41.92
C ILE A 90 -7.26 33.40 -42.40
N HIS A 91 -6.00 33.55 -41.97
CA HIS A 91 -5.17 34.70 -42.35
C HIS A 91 -4.65 34.65 -43.79
N ASP A 92 -4.62 33.46 -44.42
CA ASP A 92 -4.28 33.28 -45.84
C ASP A 92 -5.49 33.42 -46.79
N ALA A 93 -6.73 33.34 -46.29
CA ALA A 93 -7.94 33.55 -47.10
C ALA A 93 -8.34 35.03 -47.24
N ASP A 94 -7.79 35.92 -46.42
CA ASP A 94 -8.19 37.34 -46.32
C ASP A 94 -7.25 38.30 -47.06
N LYS A 95 -6.44 37.79 -48.01
CA LYS A 95 -5.55 38.59 -48.86
C LYS A 95 -6.07 38.89 -50.27
N ASP A 96 -7.25 38.40 -50.66
CA ASP A 96 -7.75 38.53 -52.04
C ASP A 96 -9.06 39.32 -52.23
N GLU A 97 -9.69 39.91 -51.21
CA GLU A 97 -10.91 40.72 -51.43
C GLU A 97 -10.91 42.09 -50.72
N GLU A 98 -10.04 43.00 -51.18
CA GLU A 98 -10.34 44.45 -51.10
C GLU A 98 -11.42 44.81 -52.14
N ALA A 99 -12.69 44.59 -51.79
CA ALA A 99 -13.83 45.42 -52.20
C ALA A 99 -15.14 44.78 -51.71
N HIS A 100 -15.68 45.26 -50.59
CA HIS A 100 -17.03 45.85 -50.54
C HIS A 100 -17.39 46.23 -49.10
N SER A 101 -17.49 47.55 -48.89
CA SER A 101 -18.11 48.19 -47.73
C SER A 101 -19.57 47.75 -47.60
N LEU A 102 -20.05 47.43 -46.38
CA LEU A 102 -21.38 47.84 -45.87
C LEU A 102 -21.66 47.37 -44.42
N LEU A 103 -21.94 48.38 -43.57
CA LEU A 103 -22.68 48.39 -42.29
C LEU A 103 -21.90 48.31 -40.96
N GLY A 104 -21.88 49.45 -40.26
CA GLY A 104 -22.43 49.54 -38.91
C GLY A 104 -21.42 49.59 -37.77
N GLU A 105 -21.44 50.69 -37.03
CA GLU A 105 -20.58 51.01 -35.89
C GLU A 105 -20.67 50.02 -34.71
N GLU A 106 -19.57 49.98 -33.95
CA GLU A 106 -19.37 49.38 -32.62
C GLU A 106 -19.25 47.83 -32.52
N GLY A 107 -18.19 47.29 -33.13
CA GLY A 107 -17.61 45.99 -32.78
C GLY A 107 -16.19 46.14 -32.18
N PRO A 108 -15.81 45.38 -31.13
CA PRO A 108 -14.50 45.53 -30.51
C PRO A 108 -13.39 45.12 -31.49
N ARG A 109 -12.32 45.94 -31.50
CA ARG A 109 -11.15 45.84 -32.39
C ARG A 109 -10.58 44.42 -32.47
N ILE A 110 -10.49 43.87 -33.69
CA ILE A 110 -9.84 42.60 -34.07
C ILE A 110 -8.30 42.73 -33.95
N GLY A 111 -7.82 42.98 -32.74
CA GLY A 111 -6.39 43.20 -32.48
C GLY A 111 -5.94 42.91 -31.05
N GLN A 112 -6.87 42.53 -30.16
CA GLN A 112 -6.52 41.89 -28.90
C GLN A 112 -6.81 40.40 -29.06
N ALA A 113 -5.77 39.59 -29.12
CA ALA A 113 -5.90 38.16 -28.88
C ALA A 113 -6.72 37.99 -27.59
N LEU A 114 -7.94 37.49 -27.71
CA LEU A 114 -8.82 37.19 -26.59
C LEU A 114 -8.04 36.26 -25.66
N ARG A 115 -7.53 36.82 -24.56
CA ARG A 115 -6.73 36.07 -23.57
C ARG A 115 -7.69 35.18 -22.78
N LEU A 116 -8.03 34.04 -23.37
CA LEU A 116 -8.84 32.99 -22.76
C LEU A 116 -8.04 32.34 -21.64
N GLY A 117 -8.62 32.32 -20.44
CA GLY A 117 -8.11 31.50 -19.36
C GLY A 117 -8.48 30.05 -19.60
N PHE A 118 -7.63 29.12 -19.17
CA PHE A 118 -7.96 27.70 -19.23
C PHE A 118 -7.60 26.99 -17.92
N VAL A 119 -8.30 25.88 -17.67
CA VAL A 119 -8.06 24.97 -16.55
C VAL A 119 -8.00 23.56 -17.11
N ALA A 120 -6.98 22.79 -16.73
CA ALA A 120 -6.84 21.39 -17.10
C ALA A 120 -6.92 20.50 -15.86
N GLY A 121 -7.50 19.32 -16.04
CA GLY A 121 -7.65 18.36 -14.95
C GLY A 121 -7.99 16.96 -15.44
N ALA A 122 -8.12 16.05 -14.48
CA ALA A 122 -8.52 14.67 -14.69
C ALA A 122 -9.75 14.33 -13.85
N ILE A 123 -10.67 13.56 -14.43
CA ILE A 123 -11.91 13.11 -13.79
C ILE A 123 -12.18 11.64 -14.13
N GLU A 124 -12.85 10.92 -13.22
CA GLU A 124 -13.37 9.58 -13.50
C GLU A 124 -14.33 9.59 -14.69
N ARG A 125 -14.19 8.60 -15.58
CA ARG A 125 -14.99 8.51 -16.81
C ARG A 125 -16.50 8.47 -16.55
N GLU A 126 -16.92 7.80 -15.48
CA GLU A 126 -18.33 7.65 -15.12
C GLU A 126 -18.99 8.98 -14.73
N ARG A 127 -18.20 9.91 -14.16
CA ARG A 127 -18.70 11.22 -13.71
C ARG A 127 -18.68 12.27 -14.81
N LEU A 128 -18.03 12.01 -15.94
CA LEU A 128 -17.86 12.97 -17.03
C LEU A 128 -19.19 13.53 -17.55
N PRO A 129 -20.25 12.72 -17.83
CA PRO A 129 -21.51 13.27 -18.37
C PRO A 129 -22.21 14.20 -17.39
N ALA A 130 -22.22 13.85 -16.09
CA ALA A 130 -22.80 14.67 -15.04
C ALA A 130 -22.01 15.98 -14.84
N PHE A 131 -20.68 15.89 -14.94
CA PHE A 131 -19.79 17.05 -14.85
C PHE A 131 -20.03 18.04 -16.00
N GLU A 132 -20.14 17.56 -17.24
CA GLU A 132 -20.41 18.40 -18.42
C GLU A 132 -21.76 19.12 -18.30
N GLN A 133 -22.82 18.40 -17.90
CA GLN A 133 -24.14 18.99 -17.68
C GLN A 133 -24.12 20.06 -16.58
N MET A 134 -23.41 19.82 -15.47
CA MET A 134 -23.28 20.81 -14.41
C MET A 134 -22.53 22.06 -14.90
N LEU A 135 -21.43 21.86 -15.63
CA LEU A 135 -20.63 22.94 -16.19
C LEU A 135 -21.48 23.83 -17.11
N TRP A 136 -22.27 23.21 -17.99
CA TRP A 136 -23.17 23.90 -18.91
C TRP A 136 -24.26 24.69 -18.17
N ARG A 137 -24.91 24.08 -17.17
CA ARG A 137 -26.00 24.72 -16.40
C ARG A 137 -25.52 25.93 -15.60
N VAL A 138 -24.37 25.83 -14.94
CA VAL A 138 -23.84 26.91 -14.08
C VAL A 138 -23.22 28.03 -14.90
N CYS A 139 -22.53 27.68 -16.00
CA CYS A 139 -21.80 28.65 -16.82
C CYS A 139 -22.61 29.16 -18.02
N ARG A 140 -23.84 28.67 -18.22
CA ARG A 140 -24.78 29.08 -19.29
C ARG A 140 -24.17 29.03 -20.69
N GLY A 141 -23.29 28.08 -20.95
CA GLY A 141 -22.63 27.92 -22.25
C GLY A 141 -21.40 28.83 -22.49
N ASN A 142 -20.99 29.66 -21.53
CA ASN A 142 -19.82 30.54 -21.67
C ASN A 142 -18.47 29.81 -21.46
N VAL A 143 -18.49 28.48 -21.53
CA VAL A 143 -17.35 27.63 -21.19
C VAL A 143 -17.23 26.54 -22.24
N TYR A 144 -16.02 26.37 -22.76
CA TYR A 144 -15.72 25.36 -23.76
C TYR A 144 -14.96 24.19 -23.13
N LEU A 145 -15.61 23.03 -23.05
CA LEU A 145 -15.04 21.80 -22.52
C LEU A 145 -14.48 20.95 -23.66
N ARG A 146 -13.23 20.53 -23.54
CA ARG A 146 -12.63 19.46 -24.35
C ARG A 146 -12.19 18.35 -23.41
N HIS A 147 -12.48 17.10 -23.75
CA HIS A 147 -12.03 15.95 -22.98
C HIS A 147 -11.37 14.91 -23.90
N ALA A 148 -10.44 14.14 -23.35
CA ALA A 148 -9.81 13.02 -24.02
C ALA A 148 -9.73 11.83 -23.05
N GLN A 149 -9.92 10.63 -23.59
CA GLN A 149 -9.87 9.41 -22.81
C GLN A 149 -8.42 9.01 -22.59
N ILE A 150 -8.08 8.59 -21.36
CA ILE A 150 -6.81 7.90 -21.10
C ILE A 150 -7.06 6.41 -21.35
N GLU A 151 -6.42 5.85 -22.38
CA GLU A 151 -6.58 4.42 -22.75
C GLU A 151 -5.87 3.47 -21.78
N THR A 152 -4.86 3.95 -21.05
CA THR A 152 -4.16 3.13 -20.05
C THR A 152 -5.06 2.88 -18.84
N GLN A 153 -5.36 1.61 -18.57
CA GLN A 153 -6.04 1.18 -17.36
C GLN A 153 -5.15 1.49 -16.16
N LEU A 154 -5.56 2.46 -15.34
CA LEU A 154 -4.84 2.85 -14.14
C LEU A 154 -5.42 2.09 -12.95
N LYS A 155 -4.58 1.40 -12.18
CA LYS A 155 -5.01 0.71 -10.95
C LYS A 155 -4.95 1.69 -9.78
N ASP A 156 -6.04 1.80 -9.03
CA ASP A 156 -6.05 2.60 -7.80
C ASP A 156 -5.00 2.05 -6.82
N PRO A 157 -4.10 2.89 -6.27
CA PRO A 157 -3.05 2.46 -5.34
C PRO A 157 -3.59 1.86 -4.04
N SER A 158 -4.84 2.16 -3.67
CA SER A 158 -5.46 1.74 -2.40
C SER A 158 -6.45 0.58 -2.56
N THR A 159 -7.26 0.61 -3.62
CA THR A 159 -8.34 -0.36 -3.84
C THR A 159 -7.90 -1.49 -4.79
N GLY A 160 -6.88 -1.26 -5.63
CA GLY A 160 -6.49 -2.19 -6.69
C GLY A 160 -7.48 -2.27 -7.85
N ASP A 161 -8.56 -1.49 -7.79
CA ASP A 161 -9.59 -1.41 -8.81
C ASP A 161 -9.07 -0.71 -10.06
N GLU A 162 -9.51 -1.21 -11.21
CA GLU A 162 -9.22 -0.60 -12.50
C GLU A 162 -10.10 0.63 -12.69
N MET A 163 -9.48 1.80 -12.67
CA MET A 163 -10.18 3.06 -12.88
C MET A 163 -9.84 3.65 -14.24
N LEU A 164 -10.88 3.95 -15.01
CA LEU A 164 -10.77 4.69 -16.26
C LEU A 164 -11.00 6.17 -15.97
N LYS A 165 -10.00 7.00 -16.30
CA LYS A 165 -10.06 8.44 -16.17
C LYS A 165 -10.02 9.12 -17.53
N ASN A 166 -10.66 10.28 -17.61
CA ASN A 166 -10.61 11.18 -18.74
C ASN A 166 -9.89 12.46 -18.31
N VAL A 167 -9.01 12.95 -19.17
CA VAL A 167 -8.42 14.28 -19.02
C VAL A 167 -9.31 15.29 -19.70
N PHE A 168 -9.41 16.48 -19.14
CA PHE A 168 -10.20 17.55 -19.71
C PHE A 168 -9.46 18.88 -19.63
N ILE A 169 -9.81 19.78 -20.54
CA ILE A 169 -9.36 21.16 -20.61
C ILE A 169 -10.61 22.02 -20.80
N ILE A 170 -10.72 23.04 -19.98
CA ILE A 170 -11.85 23.96 -19.95
C ILE A 170 -11.33 25.35 -20.28
N PHE A 171 -11.83 25.94 -21.35
CA PHE A 171 -11.56 27.33 -21.72
C PHE A 171 -12.69 28.23 -21.24
N PHE A 172 -12.36 29.38 -20.66
CA PHE A 172 -13.30 30.37 -20.17
C PHE A 172 -12.72 31.78 -20.30
N GLN A 173 -13.59 32.77 -20.29
CA GLN A 173 -13.20 34.18 -20.30
C GLN A 173 -13.63 34.85 -19.00
N GLY A 174 -12.67 35.39 -18.26
CA GLY A 174 -12.91 36.13 -17.01
C GLY A 174 -12.80 35.32 -15.72
N ASP A 175 -12.41 35.99 -14.63
CA ASP A 175 -12.06 35.36 -13.35
C ASP A 175 -13.27 34.84 -12.56
N GLN A 176 -14.47 35.39 -12.77
CA GLN A 176 -15.68 34.88 -12.10
C GLN A 176 -16.06 33.47 -12.59
N LEU A 177 -15.81 33.16 -13.86
CA LEU A 177 -16.02 31.80 -14.38
C LEU A 177 -14.94 30.85 -13.84
N LYS A 178 -13.69 31.32 -13.70
CA LYS A 178 -12.59 30.53 -13.12
C LYS A 178 -12.93 30.00 -11.73
N SER A 179 -13.44 30.85 -10.83
CA SER A 179 -13.80 30.43 -9.47
C SER A 179 -14.97 29.45 -9.46
N ARG A 180 -15.99 29.65 -10.32
CA ARG A 180 -17.11 28.72 -10.48
C ARG A 180 -16.68 27.36 -11.01
N VAL A 181 -15.84 27.32 -12.04
CA VAL A 181 -15.32 26.07 -12.62
C VAL A 181 -14.49 25.32 -11.57
N LYS A 182 -13.63 26.01 -10.80
CA LYS A 182 -12.87 25.38 -9.71
C LYS A 182 -13.77 24.74 -8.65
N MET A 183 -14.82 25.43 -8.21
CA MET A 183 -15.78 24.87 -7.25
C MET A 183 -16.49 23.62 -7.79
N ILE A 184 -16.83 23.60 -9.09
CA ILE A 184 -17.41 22.40 -9.72
C ILE A 184 -16.36 21.27 -9.74
N CYS A 185 -15.12 21.54 -10.14
CA CYS A 185 -14.05 20.54 -10.15
C CYS A 185 -13.82 19.94 -8.75
N GLU A 186 -13.79 20.76 -7.70
CA GLU A 186 -13.70 20.30 -6.31
C GLU A 186 -14.90 19.43 -5.90
N GLY A 187 -16.12 19.84 -6.27
CA GLY A 187 -17.34 19.08 -5.98
C GLY A 187 -17.39 17.69 -6.62
N PHE A 188 -16.87 17.55 -7.84
CA PHE A 188 -16.79 16.26 -8.54
C PHE A 188 -15.53 15.44 -8.20
N ARG A 189 -14.65 15.98 -7.33
CA ARG A 189 -13.32 15.42 -6.98
C ARG A 189 -12.41 15.26 -8.19
N ALA A 190 -12.46 16.21 -9.11
CA ALA A 190 -11.53 16.29 -10.24
C ALA A 190 -10.18 16.85 -9.77
N MET A 191 -9.09 16.22 -10.18
CA MET A 191 -7.73 16.70 -9.89
C MET A 191 -7.35 17.78 -10.90
N LEU A 192 -6.96 18.96 -10.42
CA LEU A 192 -6.55 20.07 -11.25
C LEU A 192 -5.03 20.12 -11.34
N TYR A 193 -4.51 20.28 -12.56
CA TYR A 193 -3.07 20.35 -12.81
C TYR A 193 -2.66 21.73 -13.33
N PRO A 194 -1.57 22.31 -12.81
CA PRO A 194 -1.03 23.56 -13.35
C PRO A 194 -0.43 23.29 -14.73
N CYS A 195 -0.97 23.96 -15.75
CA CYS A 195 -0.46 23.87 -17.12
C CYS A 195 0.02 25.25 -17.57
N PRO A 196 1.29 25.39 -18.02
CA PRO A 196 1.81 26.65 -18.54
C PRO A 196 1.03 27.17 -19.75
N GLU A 197 0.86 28.50 -19.82
CA GLU A 197 0.23 29.20 -20.95
C GLU A 197 1.14 29.17 -22.19
N THR A 198 2.46 29.24 -21.99
CA THR A 198 3.47 29.34 -23.05
C THR A 198 3.83 27.99 -23.67
N GLN A 199 3.91 27.92 -25.01
CA GLN A 199 4.23 26.67 -25.73
C GLN A 199 5.62 26.12 -25.37
N SER A 200 6.63 26.99 -25.23
CA SER A 200 8.01 26.60 -24.86
C SER A 200 8.09 25.97 -23.47
N GLU A 201 7.49 26.60 -22.45
CA GLU A 201 7.46 26.09 -21.07
C GLU A 201 6.68 24.77 -20.97
N ARG A 202 5.62 24.61 -21.78
CA ARG A 202 4.85 23.36 -21.85
C ARG A 202 5.68 22.21 -22.41
N ARG A 203 6.48 22.44 -23.46
CA ARG A 203 7.39 21.43 -24.01
C ARG A 203 8.47 21.06 -23.00
N GLU A 204 9.05 22.03 -22.30
CA GLU A 204 10.03 21.78 -21.24
C GLU A 204 9.42 20.95 -20.09
N MET A 205 8.23 21.32 -19.62
CA MET A 205 7.51 20.56 -18.61
C MET A 205 7.17 19.14 -19.09
N ALA A 206 6.76 18.96 -20.35
CA ALA A 206 6.47 17.65 -20.91
C ALA A 206 7.72 16.76 -20.97
N MET A 207 8.87 17.30 -21.38
CA MET A 207 10.15 16.59 -21.36
C MET A 207 10.55 16.22 -19.91
N GLY A 208 10.43 17.15 -18.97
CA GLY A 208 10.74 16.90 -17.56
C GLY A 208 9.80 15.89 -16.89
N VAL A 209 8.53 15.85 -17.28
CA VAL A 209 7.58 14.82 -16.82
C VAL A 209 7.94 13.47 -17.44
N MET A 210 8.34 13.43 -18.71
CA MET A 210 8.71 12.18 -19.38
C MET A 210 9.95 11.53 -18.75
N THR A 211 11.01 12.28 -18.49
CA THR A 211 12.23 11.76 -17.85
C THR A 211 11.94 11.26 -16.44
N ARG A 212 11.20 12.03 -15.63
CA ARG A 212 10.78 11.59 -14.29
C ARG A 212 9.95 10.32 -14.34
N LEU A 213 9.08 10.18 -15.34
CA LEU A 213 8.21 9.01 -15.48
C LEU A 213 9.03 7.76 -15.84
N GLU A 214 10.07 7.89 -16.64
CA GLU A 214 11.05 6.82 -16.91
C GLU A 214 11.84 6.44 -15.64
N ASP A 215 12.31 7.43 -14.87
CA ASP A 215 12.99 7.18 -13.59
C ASP A 215 12.07 6.45 -12.60
N PHE A 216 10.82 6.90 -12.46
CA PHE A 216 9.82 6.23 -11.62
C PHE A 216 9.53 4.81 -12.07
N GLN A 217 9.48 4.53 -13.38
CA GLN A 217 9.32 3.16 -13.90
C GLN A 217 10.50 2.28 -13.51
N ALA A 218 11.74 2.79 -13.61
CA ALA A 218 12.92 2.05 -13.20
C ALA A 218 12.91 1.74 -11.70
N VAL A 219 12.57 2.72 -10.86
CA VAL A 219 12.46 2.56 -9.40
C VAL A 219 11.34 1.57 -9.04
N LEU A 220 10.15 1.68 -9.66
CA LEU A 220 9.03 0.77 -9.42
C LEU A 220 9.41 -0.68 -9.72
N ARG A 221 10.10 -0.92 -10.83
CA ARG A 221 10.61 -2.25 -11.19
C ARG A 221 11.60 -2.77 -10.15
N GLN A 222 12.54 -1.94 -9.70
CA GLN A 222 13.52 -2.31 -8.68
C GLN A 222 12.86 -2.60 -7.33
N THR A 223 11.87 -1.79 -6.91
CA THR A 223 11.10 -2.03 -5.69
C THR A 223 10.31 -3.32 -5.77
N GLU A 224 9.72 -3.63 -6.92
CA GLU A 224 8.97 -4.88 -7.12
C GLU A 224 9.88 -6.11 -7.08
N GLU A 225 11.05 -6.05 -7.70
CA GLU A 225 12.05 -7.11 -7.64
C GLU A 225 12.54 -7.32 -6.20
N HIS A 226 12.90 -6.24 -5.50
CA HIS A 226 13.32 -6.31 -4.10
C HIS A 226 12.24 -6.91 -3.21
N ARG A 227 10.98 -6.46 -3.35
CA ARG A 227 9.82 -7.02 -2.64
C ARG A 227 9.67 -8.51 -2.90
N MET A 228 9.79 -8.94 -4.16
CA MET A 228 9.69 -10.36 -4.54
C MET A 228 10.80 -11.18 -3.86
N LEU A 229 12.03 -10.70 -3.85
CA LEU A 229 13.16 -11.37 -3.21
C LEU A 229 12.96 -11.52 -1.70
N VAL A 230 12.52 -10.45 -1.02
CA VAL A 230 12.21 -10.47 0.42
C VAL A 230 11.08 -11.46 0.72
N LEU A 231 10.00 -11.44 -0.07
CA LEU A 231 8.86 -12.34 0.10
C LEU A 231 9.24 -13.81 -0.13
N VAL A 232 10.05 -14.11 -1.14
CA VAL A 232 10.52 -15.49 -1.40
C VAL A 232 11.42 -15.98 -0.25
N SER A 233 12.31 -15.12 0.26
CA SER A 233 13.16 -15.41 1.41
C SER A 233 12.34 -15.66 2.69
N ALA A 234 11.31 -14.84 2.92
CA ALA A 234 10.39 -14.97 4.04
C ALA A 234 9.53 -16.24 3.94
N ALA A 235 8.98 -16.53 2.75
CA ALA A 235 8.12 -17.69 2.50
C ALA A 235 8.83 -19.01 2.85
N ARG A 236 10.12 -19.14 2.56
CA ARG A 236 10.93 -20.32 2.93
C ARG A 236 11.01 -20.55 4.44
N LYS A 237 10.96 -19.49 5.25
CA LYS A 237 11.09 -19.54 6.71
C LYS A 237 9.74 -19.57 7.44
N LEU A 238 8.65 -19.26 6.73
CA LEU A 238 7.31 -19.09 7.29
C LEU A 238 6.80 -20.35 7.99
N SER A 239 7.01 -21.53 7.41
CA SER A 239 6.61 -22.81 8.01
C SER A 239 7.29 -23.05 9.36
N VAL A 240 8.59 -22.78 9.43
CA VAL A 240 9.37 -22.88 10.67
C VAL A 240 8.89 -21.87 11.71
N TRP A 241 8.58 -20.63 11.30
CA TRP A 241 8.03 -19.61 12.21
C TRP A 241 6.66 -19.99 12.77
N PHE A 242 5.76 -20.55 11.96
CA PHE A 242 4.46 -21.02 12.44
C PHE A 242 4.58 -22.14 13.47
N ILE A 243 5.47 -23.10 13.23
CA ILE A 243 5.73 -24.19 14.18
C ILE A 243 6.25 -23.61 15.50
N LYS A 244 7.18 -22.64 15.42
CA LYS A 244 7.74 -21.97 16.61
C LYS A 244 6.68 -21.22 17.42
N VAL A 245 5.88 -20.36 16.79
CA VAL A 245 4.85 -19.59 17.49
C VAL A 245 3.80 -20.51 18.12
N ARG A 246 3.43 -21.60 17.44
CA ARG A 246 2.51 -22.60 18.00
C ARG A 246 3.12 -23.32 19.20
N LYS A 247 4.39 -23.75 19.13
CA LYS A 247 5.10 -24.34 20.27
C LYS A 247 5.17 -23.39 21.47
N LEU A 248 5.59 -22.14 21.23
CA LEU A 248 5.69 -21.12 22.26
C LEU A 248 4.34 -20.85 22.93
N LYS A 249 3.28 -20.69 22.13
CA LYS A 249 1.92 -20.51 22.63
C LYS A 249 1.45 -21.73 23.43
N ALA A 250 1.79 -22.94 23.00
CA ALA A 250 1.47 -24.16 23.75
C ALA A 250 2.21 -24.22 25.09
N ILE A 251 3.50 -23.89 25.13
CA ILE A 251 4.31 -23.83 26.36
C ILE A 251 3.70 -22.84 27.35
N TYR A 252 3.42 -21.60 26.92
CA TYR A 252 2.80 -20.60 27.80
C TYR A 252 1.38 -20.98 28.20
N HIS A 253 0.61 -21.59 27.31
CA HIS A 253 -0.72 -22.10 27.67
C HIS A 253 -0.63 -23.18 28.75
N THR A 254 0.32 -24.11 28.64
CA THR A 254 0.57 -25.14 29.65
C THR A 254 1.09 -24.54 30.96
N MET A 255 2.01 -23.57 30.92
CA MET A 255 2.48 -22.86 32.10
C MET A 255 1.36 -22.10 32.82
N ASN A 256 0.39 -21.57 32.07
CA ASN A 256 -0.79 -20.93 32.65
C ASN A 256 -1.74 -21.92 33.37
N LEU A 257 -1.59 -23.23 33.16
CA LEU A 257 -2.32 -24.26 33.90
C LEU A 257 -1.62 -24.61 35.23
N PHE A 258 -0.42 -24.09 35.49
CA PHE A 258 0.33 -24.39 36.71
C PHE A 258 -0.03 -23.40 37.82
N ASN A 259 -0.02 -23.89 39.04
CA ASN A 259 -0.26 -23.05 40.22
C ASN A 259 1.03 -22.33 40.59
N LEU A 260 0.97 -21.00 40.74
CA LEU A 260 2.10 -20.18 41.16
C LEU A 260 2.16 -20.11 42.69
N ASP A 261 3.27 -20.57 43.27
CA ASP A 261 3.59 -20.31 44.67
C ASP A 261 4.49 -19.07 44.78
N VAL A 262 3.89 -17.97 45.23
CA VAL A 262 4.54 -16.67 45.38
C VAL A 262 5.61 -16.69 46.47
N THR A 263 5.49 -17.60 47.45
CA THR A 263 6.42 -17.67 48.59
C THR A 263 7.76 -18.30 48.22
N GLN A 264 7.75 -19.27 47.30
CA GLN A 264 8.95 -20.01 46.87
C GLN A 264 9.43 -19.64 45.46
N LYS A 265 8.70 -18.77 44.74
CA LYS A 265 8.94 -18.47 43.31
C LYS A 265 9.02 -19.76 42.47
N CYS A 266 8.07 -20.65 42.72
CA CYS A 266 7.97 -21.95 42.06
C CYS A 266 6.59 -22.12 41.43
N LEU A 267 6.56 -22.80 40.29
CA LEU A 267 5.34 -23.30 39.66
C LEU A 267 5.14 -24.76 40.05
N ILE A 268 3.93 -25.07 40.50
CA ILE A 268 3.51 -26.40 40.89
C ILE A 268 2.55 -26.93 39.83
N ALA A 269 2.88 -28.09 39.27
CA ALA A 269 2.05 -28.77 38.29
C ALA A 269 1.76 -30.20 38.74
N GLU A 270 0.54 -30.68 38.50
CA GLU A 270 0.18 -32.08 38.66
C GLU A 270 0.04 -32.71 37.26
N CYS A 271 0.68 -33.85 37.03
CA CYS A 271 0.57 -34.58 35.77
C CYS A 271 0.43 -36.08 35.99
N TRP A 272 -0.21 -36.74 35.03
CA TRP A 272 -0.26 -38.20 34.94
C TRP A 272 0.82 -38.66 33.98
N CYS A 273 1.64 -39.62 34.40
CA CYS A 273 2.66 -40.22 33.53
C CYS A 273 2.75 -41.74 33.69
N PRO A 274 3.12 -42.48 32.62
CA PRO A 274 3.38 -43.91 32.71
C PRO A 274 4.55 -44.19 33.65
N VAL A 275 4.43 -45.21 34.49
CA VAL A 275 5.48 -45.60 35.45
C VAL A 275 6.77 -45.98 34.72
N THR A 276 6.67 -46.55 33.51
CA THR A 276 7.81 -46.92 32.66
C THR A 276 8.64 -45.72 32.21
N ASP A 277 8.01 -44.57 31.97
CA ASP A 277 8.63 -43.40 31.34
C ASP A 277 9.09 -42.34 32.35
N LEU A 278 8.93 -42.62 33.65
CA LEU A 278 9.29 -41.72 34.74
C LEU A 278 10.78 -41.30 34.69
N HIS A 279 11.65 -42.22 34.27
CA HIS A 279 13.08 -41.95 34.08
C HIS A 279 13.36 -40.96 32.93
N LEU A 280 12.57 -41.00 31.85
CA LEU A 280 12.70 -40.08 30.72
C LEU A 280 12.26 -38.67 31.11
N ILE A 281 11.18 -38.55 31.88
CA ILE A 281 10.69 -37.27 32.40
C ILE A 281 11.72 -36.65 33.35
N GLN A 282 12.30 -37.43 34.26
CA GLN A 282 13.37 -36.96 35.13
C GLN A 282 14.62 -36.51 34.36
N LEU A 283 14.98 -37.22 33.29
CA LEU A 283 16.12 -36.84 32.43
C LEU A 283 15.85 -35.54 31.67
N ALA A 284 14.65 -35.37 31.12
CA ALA A 284 14.23 -34.15 30.44
C ALA A 284 14.19 -32.94 31.39
N LEU A 285 13.63 -33.11 32.60
CA LEU A 285 13.64 -32.08 33.64
C LEU A 285 15.07 -31.71 34.05
N ARG A 286 15.95 -32.71 34.25
CA ARG A 286 17.37 -32.46 34.53
C ARG A 286 18.01 -31.64 33.42
N ARG A 287 17.83 -32.00 32.15
CA ARG A 287 18.35 -31.23 31.01
C ARG A 287 17.84 -29.78 30.99
N GLY A 288 16.54 -29.58 31.19
CA GLY A 288 15.93 -28.24 31.26
C GLY A 288 16.45 -27.39 32.41
N THR A 289 16.80 -28.02 33.54
CA THR A 289 17.42 -27.35 34.71
C THR A 289 18.93 -27.16 34.60
N VAL A 290 19.68 -27.93 33.79
CA VAL A 290 21.15 -27.80 33.71
C VAL A 290 21.59 -26.41 33.20
N ASN A 291 20.75 -25.74 32.40
CA ASN A 291 20.98 -24.37 31.95
C ASN A 291 20.80 -23.32 33.06
N TYR A 292 20.11 -23.66 34.15
CA TYR A 292 19.84 -22.80 35.31
C TYR A 292 20.38 -23.49 36.56
N ARG A 293 21.58 -23.13 37.01
CA ARG A 293 22.26 -23.74 38.17
C ARG A 293 21.44 -23.58 39.47
N THR A 294 20.38 -24.36 39.69
CA THR A 294 19.69 -24.47 40.98
C THR A 294 18.79 -25.71 41.05
N CYS A 295 19.26 -26.66 41.87
CA CYS A 295 18.52 -27.62 42.70
C CYS A 295 17.14 -28.13 42.26
N LEU A 296 17.08 -29.39 41.80
CA LEU A 296 15.87 -30.22 41.86
C LEU A 296 15.74 -30.83 43.27
N LEU A 297 14.64 -30.55 43.96
CA LEU A 297 14.06 -31.53 44.88
C LEU A 297 13.43 -32.63 44.00
N PRO A 298 13.66 -33.92 44.31
CA PRO A 298 13.14 -35.02 43.49
C PRO A 298 11.59 -35.00 43.49
N PRO A 299 10.96 -35.41 42.38
CA PRO A 299 9.51 -35.55 42.32
C PRO A 299 9.08 -36.57 43.39
N ARG A 300 8.31 -36.11 44.39
CA ARG A 300 7.66 -37.03 45.33
C ARG A 300 6.50 -37.68 44.59
N CYS A 301 6.67 -38.94 44.21
CA CYS A 301 5.58 -39.78 43.76
C CYS A 301 4.78 -40.14 45.02
N HIS A 302 3.55 -39.65 45.13
CA HIS A 302 2.62 -40.21 46.08
C HIS A 302 2.01 -41.46 45.45
N GLU A 303 2.49 -42.63 45.86
CA GLU A 303 1.80 -43.89 45.64
C GLU A 303 0.49 -43.86 46.43
N HIS A 304 -0.63 -44.04 45.74
CA HIS A 304 -1.93 -44.35 46.32
C HIS A 304 -2.29 -45.78 45.96
#